data_AF-A0A3S0RH10-F1
#
_entry.id   AF-A0A3S0RH10-F1
#
_cell.length_a   1.000
_cell.length_b   1.000
_cell.length_c   1.000
_cell.angle_alpha   90.00
_cell.angle_beta   90.00
_cell.angle_gamma   90.00
#
_symmetry.space_group_name_H-M   'P 1'
#
loop_
_entity.id
_entity.type
_entity.pdbx_description
1 polymer ?
#
loop_
_entity_poly.entity_id
_entity_poly.type
_entity_poly.pdbx_seq_one_letter_code
_entity_poly.pdbx_strand_id
1 'polypeptide(L)'
;MSTETGSTDMSNMEEALKAFKAKAFSLIADEEVRAMAEEVFNFRSLLNSETDRGAALMAGSFLDQKLTTLLKRRLVEDKKVSESAFDHAGPLGSFASRIDFSYLIGCLSKSAWRDLQLIRKVRNDFGHVAGPISFEDPAISQRCKALSFAGKSVEMDARAKFKRAVMGLLAHIGTATVTTVRLEKALDPQIPKDMSRSEAMDLLRKFAEGEMAPS
;
A
#
# COMPACT_ATOMS: atom_id res chain seq x y z
N MET A 1 48.19 3.93 -19.71
CA MET A 1 47.02 3.59 -20.54
C MET A 1 46.27 2.43 -19.89
N SER A 2 45.44 2.69 -18.86
CA SER A 2 44.71 1.62 -18.16
C SER A 2 43.46 2.17 -17.44
N THR A 3 42.60 2.89 -18.16
CA THR A 3 41.32 3.40 -17.62
C THR A 3 40.11 3.15 -18.52
N GLU A 4 40.27 2.57 -19.72
CA GLU A 4 39.15 2.36 -20.65
C GLU A 4 38.41 1.04 -20.47
N THR A 5 39.00 0.02 -19.85
CA THR A 5 38.38 -1.32 -19.74
C THR A 5 37.26 -1.41 -18.70
N GLY A 6 37.24 -0.52 -17.69
CA GLY A 6 36.24 -0.54 -16.61
C GLY A 6 34.91 0.15 -16.93
N SER A 7 34.89 1.10 -17.87
CA SER A 7 33.65 1.83 -18.23
C SER A 7 32.81 1.06 -19.25
N THR A 8 33.45 0.37 -20.20
CA THR A 8 32.78 -0.45 -21.21
C THR A 8 32.06 -1.65 -20.57
N ASP A 9 32.62 -2.24 -19.52
CA ASP A 9 32.06 -3.41 -18.83
C ASP A 9 30.81 -3.06 -18.00
N MET A 10 30.82 -1.90 -17.32
CA MET A 10 29.63 -1.40 -16.62
C MET A 10 28.51 -0.96 -17.57
N SER A 11 28.85 -0.33 -18.69
CA SER A 11 27.87 0.05 -19.72
C SER A 11 27.18 -1.18 -20.29
N ASN A 12 27.94 -2.25 -20.59
CA ASN A 12 27.39 -3.51 -21.10
C ASN A 12 26.49 -4.21 -20.06
N MET A 13 26.83 -4.12 -18.77
CA MET A 13 26.01 -4.67 -17.68
C MET A 13 24.70 -3.91 -17.50
N GLU A 14 24.71 -2.57 -17.56
CA GLU A 14 23.50 -1.75 -17.47
C GLU A 14 22.55 -2.03 -18.65
N GLU A 15 23.08 -2.16 -19.87
CA GLU A 15 22.29 -2.53 -21.04
C GLU A 15 21.71 -3.95 -20.92
N ALA A 16 22.49 -4.92 -20.45
CA ALA A 16 22.01 -6.28 -20.20
C ALA A 16 20.90 -6.33 -19.15
N LEU A 17 21.03 -5.57 -18.06
CA LEU A 17 20.01 -5.47 -17.02
C LEU A 17 18.72 -4.82 -17.55
N LYS A 18 18.86 -3.78 -18.37
CA LYS A 18 17.73 -3.10 -19.02
C LYS A 18 16.98 -4.04 -19.98
N ALA A 19 17.71 -4.80 -20.79
CA ALA A 19 17.15 -5.77 -21.72
C ALA A 19 16.44 -6.92 -20.98
N PHE A 20 17.07 -7.45 -19.91
CA PHE A 20 16.46 -8.47 -19.06
C PHE A 20 15.16 -7.97 -18.43
N LYS A 21 15.17 -6.75 -17.87
CA LYS A 21 13.99 -6.12 -17.28
C LYS A 21 12.84 -5.99 -18.29
N ALA A 22 13.13 -5.46 -19.48
CA ALA A 22 12.13 -5.31 -20.54
C ALA A 22 11.49 -6.66 -20.92
N LYS A 23 12.33 -7.70 -21.06
CA LYS A 23 11.86 -9.06 -21.35
C LYS A 23 11.06 -9.66 -20.20
N ALA A 24 11.46 -9.44 -18.95
CA ALA A 24 10.74 -9.96 -17.79
C ALA A 24 9.34 -9.35 -17.68
N PHE A 25 9.20 -8.03 -17.89
CA PHE A 25 7.91 -7.36 -17.82
C PHE A 25 7.03 -7.61 -19.04
N SER A 26 7.60 -7.89 -20.22
CA SER A 26 6.79 -8.30 -21.38
C SER A 26 6.07 -9.65 -21.18
N LEU A 27 6.46 -10.45 -20.18
CA LEU A 27 5.75 -11.68 -19.81
C LEU A 27 4.47 -11.41 -19.01
N ILE A 28 4.30 -10.20 -18.47
CA ILE A 28 3.09 -9.79 -17.76
C ILE A 28 2.11 -9.24 -18.79
N ALA A 29 1.07 -10.02 -19.10
CA ALA A 29 0.08 -9.66 -20.11
C ALA A 29 -0.86 -8.54 -19.64
N ASP A 30 -1.20 -8.52 -18.35
CA ASP A 30 -2.05 -7.48 -17.77
C ASP A 30 -1.25 -6.17 -17.63
N GLU A 31 -1.71 -5.12 -18.33
CA GLU A 31 -1.05 -3.82 -18.38
C GLU A 31 -0.90 -3.18 -17.00
N GLU A 32 -1.94 -3.30 -16.17
CA GLU A 32 -1.96 -2.66 -14.86
C GLU A 32 -1.02 -3.37 -13.89
N VAL A 33 -1.01 -4.70 -13.90
CA VAL A 33 -0.06 -5.51 -13.14
C VAL A 33 1.37 -5.23 -13.60
N ARG A 34 1.59 -5.06 -14.91
CA ARG A 34 2.91 -4.74 -15.47
C ARG A 34 3.39 -3.36 -15.00
N ALA A 35 2.56 -2.33 -15.13
CA ALA A 35 2.90 -0.97 -14.68
C ALA A 35 3.23 -0.93 -13.18
N MET A 36 2.44 -1.64 -12.36
CA MET A 36 2.70 -1.77 -10.93
C MET A 36 4.05 -2.46 -10.66
N ALA A 37 4.35 -3.55 -11.35
CA ALA A 37 5.60 -4.29 -11.18
C ALA A 37 6.83 -3.44 -11.58
N GLU A 38 6.72 -2.68 -12.68
CA GLU A 38 7.75 -1.73 -13.12
C GLU A 38 8.02 -0.64 -12.09
N GLU A 39 6.96 -0.05 -11.54
CA GLU A 39 7.06 0.99 -10.53
C GLU A 39 7.72 0.47 -9.24
N VAL A 40 7.31 -0.71 -8.75
CA VAL A 40 7.92 -1.36 -7.57
C VAL A 40 9.39 -1.71 -7.82
N PHE A 41 9.72 -2.15 -9.04
CA PHE A 41 11.11 -2.43 -9.42
C PHE A 41 11.97 -1.16 -9.44
N ASN A 42 11.48 -0.08 -10.04
CA ASN A 42 12.17 1.21 -10.07
C ASN A 42 12.39 1.74 -8.65
N PHE A 43 11.35 1.65 -7.83
CA PHE A 43 11.39 2.03 -6.43
C PHE A 43 12.46 1.24 -5.65
N ARG A 44 12.59 -0.08 -5.89
CA ARG A 44 13.61 -0.91 -5.26
C ARG A 44 15.03 -0.42 -5.57
N SER A 45 15.29 -0.02 -6.81
CA SER A 45 16.61 0.49 -7.22
C SER A 45 16.93 1.80 -6.48
N LEU A 46 15.97 2.73 -6.41
CA LEU A 46 16.13 3.99 -5.68
C LEU A 46 16.36 3.75 -4.18
N LEU A 47 15.58 2.85 -3.57
CA LEU A 47 15.69 2.53 -2.14
C LEU A 47 17.06 1.95 -1.76
N ASN A 48 17.75 1.30 -2.70
CA ASN A 48 19.08 0.74 -2.46
C ASN A 48 20.19 1.80 -2.39
N SER A 49 20.06 2.90 -3.15
CA SER A 49 21.05 3.98 -3.18
C SER A 49 20.88 5.02 -2.06
N GLU A 50 19.78 4.97 -1.32
CA GLU A 50 19.47 5.95 -0.29
C GLU A 50 20.36 5.87 0.95
N THR A 51 20.32 6.93 1.77
CA THR A 51 20.81 6.84 3.16
C THR A 51 19.83 6.02 4.02
N ASP A 52 20.19 5.66 5.25
CA ASP A 52 19.26 4.98 6.17
C ASP A 52 17.97 5.78 6.39
N ARG A 53 18.14 7.07 6.68
CA ARG A 53 17.04 8.03 6.84
C ARG A 53 16.24 8.16 5.55
N GLY A 54 16.92 8.34 4.42
CA GLY A 54 16.28 8.43 3.11
C GLY A 54 15.44 7.19 2.81
N ALA A 55 15.98 5.99 3.03
CA ALA A 55 15.30 4.74 2.79
C ALA A 55 14.05 4.59 3.67
N ALA A 56 14.13 4.90 4.96
CA ALA A 56 12.99 4.80 5.87
C ALA A 56 11.86 5.79 5.52
N LEU A 57 12.21 7.05 5.23
CA LEU A 57 11.24 8.09 4.87
C LEU A 57 10.58 7.81 3.52
N MET A 58 11.39 7.43 2.53
CA MET A 58 10.93 7.12 1.18
C MET A 58 10.03 5.89 1.16
N ALA A 59 10.40 4.80 1.86
CA ALA A 59 9.56 3.61 2.01
C ALA A 59 8.23 3.91 2.69
N GLY A 60 8.24 4.70 3.77
CA GLY A 60 7.01 5.12 4.45
C GLY A 60 6.08 5.90 3.52
N SER A 61 6.63 6.89 2.79
CA SER A 61 5.86 7.70 1.83
C SER A 61 5.26 6.85 0.71
N PHE A 62 6.04 5.92 0.15
CA PHE A 62 5.59 5.11 -0.98
C PHE A 62 4.51 4.10 -0.56
N LEU A 63 4.67 3.43 0.59
CA LEU A 63 3.63 2.54 1.13
C LEU A 63 2.32 3.31 1.41
N ASP A 64 2.42 4.52 1.96
CA ASP A 64 1.28 5.38 2.24
C ASP A 64 0.52 5.78 0.96
N GLN A 65 1.26 6.11 -0.11
CA GLN A 65 0.70 6.33 -1.44
C GLN A 65 -0.02 5.07 -1.96
N LYS A 66 0.57 3.88 -1.82
CA LYS A 66 -0.06 2.63 -2.30
C LYS A 66 -1.32 2.26 -1.53
N LEU A 67 -1.36 2.49 -0.21
CA LEU A 67 -2.59 2.34 0.57
C LEU A 67 -3.67 3.33 0.11
N THR A 68 -3.28 4.55 -0.25
CA THR A 68 -4.22 5.53 -0.81
C THR A 68 -4.84 5.03 -2.12
N THR A 69 -4.02 4.51 -3.04
CA THR A 69 -4.50 3.92 -4.30
C THR A 69 -5.43 2.74 -4.05
N LEU A 70 -5.04 1.81 -3.17
CA LEU A 70 -5.84 0.66 -2.76
C LEU A 70 -7.22 1.09 -2.23
N LEU A 71 -7.24 2.02 -1.28
CA LEU A 71 -8.48 2.51 -0.69
C LEU A 71 -9.35 3.23 -1.71
N LYS A 72 -8.78 4.10 -2.56
CA LYS A 72 -9.54 4.76 -3.63
C LYS A 72 -10.16 3.79 -4.63
N ARG A 73 -9.55 2.62 -4.83
CA ARG A 73 -10.08 1.58 -5.71
C ARG A 73 -11.15 0.72 -5.05
N ARG A 74 -10.99 0.39 -3.76
CA ARG A 74 -11.98 -0.38 -2.99
C ARG A 74 -13.20 0.43 -2.63
N LEU A 75 -13.05 1.68 -2.21
CA LEU A 75 -14.16 2.48 -1.68
C LEU A 75 -15.09 2.98 -2.80
N VAL A 76 -16.30 3.34 -2.37
CA VAL A 76 -17.30 3.99 -3.21
C VAL A 76 -16.69 5.19 -3.94
N GLU A 77 -16.93 5.26 -5.24
CA GLU A 77 -16.46 6.38 -6.06
C GLU A 77 -17.36 7.61 -5.86
N ASP A 78 -16.88 8.53 -5.04
CA ASP A 78 -17.46 9.86 -4.90
C ASP A 78 -16.36 10.89 -4.76
N LYS A 79 -16.21 11.78 -5.75
CA LYS A 79 -15.09 12.72 -5.80
C LYS A 79 -15.04 13.61 -4.56
N LYS A 80 -16.16 14.26 -4.21
CA LYS A 80 -16.21 15.23 -3.12
C LYS A 80 -15.97 14.56 -1.76
N VAL A 81 -16.63 13.43 -1.51
CA VAL A 81 -16.47 12.70 -0.25
C VAL A 81 -15.07 12.11 -0.15
N SER A 82 -14.53 11.56 -1.25
CA SER A 82 -13.16 11.02 -1.27
C SER A 82 -12.11 12.09 -1.01
N GLU A 83 -12.21 13.26 -1.68
CA GLU A 83 -11.28 14.38 -1.46
C GLU A 83 -11.27 14.81 0.01
N SER A 84 -12.46 14.97 0.62
CA SER A 84 -12.56 15.29 2.05
C SER A 84 -12.06 14.17 2.96
N ALA A 85 -12.21 12.90 2.56
CA ALA A 85 -11.78 11.77 3.38
C ALA A 85 -10.25 11.66 3.47
N PHE A 86 -9.55 11.90 2.35
CA PHE A 86 -8.10 11.83 2.24
C PHE A 86 -7.38 13.16 2.52
N ASP A 87 -8.12 14.24 2.77
CA ASP A 87 -7.55 15.49 3.26
C ASP A 87 -6.80 15.27 4.58
N HIS A 88 -5.83 16.13 4.91
CA HIS A 88 -5.01 15.99 6.10
C HIS A 88 -5.83 15.93 7.40
N ALA A 89 -6.93 16.68 7.49
CA ALA A 89 -7.85 16.67 8.63
C ALA A 89 -8.94 15.58 8.52
N GLY A 90 -8.98 14.85 7.40
CA GLY A 90 -9.96 13.82 7.12
C GLY A 90 -9.68 12.48 7.80
N PRO A 91 -10.68 11.58 7.85
CA PRO A 91 -10.55 10.26 8.48
C PRO A 91 -9.43 9.38 7.88
N LEU A 92 -9.08 9.56 6.60
CA LEU A 92 -8.01 8.85 5.90
C LEU A 92 -6.81 9.75 5.60
N GLY A 93 -6.68 10.87 6.32
CA GLY A 93 -5.62 11.87 6.13
C GLY A 93 -4.23 11.46 6.60
N SER A 94 -4.15 10.43 7.45
CA SER A 94 -2.89 9.97 8.05
C SER A 94 -2.47 8.59 7.54
N PHE A 95 -1.17 8.33 7.51
CA PHE A 95 -0.65 7.00 7.21
C PHE A 95 -1.18 5.93 8.16
N ALA A 96 -1.28 6.25 9.46
CA ALA A 96 -1.82 5.33 10.47
C ALA A 96 -3.28 4.95 10.18
N SER A 97 -4.13 5.95 9.92
CA SER A 97 -5.56 5.70 9.66
C SER A 97 -5.78 4.94 8.36
N ARG A 98 -4.98 5.17 7.32
CA ARG A 98 -5.00 4.36 6.10
C ARG A 98 -4.62 2.91 6.35
N ILE A 99 -3.59 2.63 7.15
CA ILE A 99 -3.21 1.26 7.52
C ILE A 99 -4.37 0.55 8.25
N ASP A 100 -4.94 1.21 9.26
CA ASP A 100 -6.00 0.63 10.08
C ASP A 100 -7.27 0.40 9.26
N PHE A 101 -7.67 1.38 8.45
CA PHE A 101 -8.88 1.26 7.64
C PHE A 101 -8.75 0.21 6.53
N SER A 102 -7.60 0.12 5.85
CA SER A 102 -7.34 -0.94 4.87
C SER A 102 -7.42 -2.34 5.49
N TYR A 103 -7.05 -2.50 6.76
CA TYR A 103 -7.23 -3.75 7.49
C TYR A 103 -8.70 -4.01 7.83
N LEU A 104 -9.41 -3.02 8.34
CA LEU A 104 -10.82 -3.14 8.74
C LEU A 104 -11.74 -3.54 7.58
N ILE A 105 -11.48 -3.04 6.36
CA ILE A 105 -12.27 -3.38 5.17
C ILE A 105 -11.80 -4.65 4.45
N GLY A 106 -10.87 -5.39 5.06
CA GLY A 106 -10.41 -6.70 4.57
C GLY A 106 -9.37 -6.66 3.46
N CYS A 107 -8.78 -5.51 3.13
CA CYS A 107 -7.75 -5.43 2.08
C CYS A 107 -6.35 -5.86 2.57
N LEU A 108 -6.13 -5.90 3.89
CA LEU A 108 -4.85 -6.32 4.49
C LEU A 108 -5.04 -7.53 5.38
N SER A 109 -4.04 -8.42 5.38
CA SER A 109 -3.89 -9.44 6.42
C SER A 109 -3.44 -8.82 7.74
N LYS A 110 -3.64 -9.54 8.86
CA LYS A 110 -3.18 -9.08 10.19
C LYS A 110 -1.66 -8.91 10.25
N SER A 111 -0.90 -9.77 9.57
CA SER A 111 0.55 -9.66 9.46
C SER A 111 0.96 -8.42 8.67
N ALA A 112 0.28 -8.12 7.55
CA ALA A 112 0.57 -6.93 6.75
C ALA A 112 0.29 -5.64 7.54
N TRP A 113 -0.86 -5.57 8.21
CA TRP A 113 -1.21 -4.48 9.10
C TRP A 113 -0.14 -4.25 10.19
N ARG A 114 0.30 -5.33 10.84
CA ARG A 114 1.31 -5.26 11.91
C ARG A 114 2.66 -4.75 11.37
N ASP A 115 3.11 -5.27 10.23
CA ASP A 115 4.39 -4.86 9.64
C ASP A 115 4.35 -3.41 9.15
N LEU A 116 3.22 -2.96 8.60
CA LEU A 116 3.01 -1.55 8.25
C LEU A 116 3.07 -0.64 9.48
N GLN A 117 2.47 -1.05 10.61
CA GLN A 117 2.59 -0.30 11.87
C GLN A 117 4.03 -0.24 12.38
N LEU A 118 4.82 -1.31 12.24
CA LEU A 118 6.24 -1.31 12.58
C LEU A 118 7.04 -0.38 11.65
N ILE A 119 6.80 -0.43 10.35
CA ILE A 119 7.46 0.46 9.37
C ILE A 119 7.11 1.92 9.63
N ARG A 120 5.85 2.23 9.96
CA ARG A 120 5.43 3.57 10.36
C ARG A 120 6.21 4.07 11.58
N LYS A 121 6.42 3.21 12.59
CA LYS A 121 7.24 3.56 13.76
C LYS A 121 8.69 3.84 13.37
N VAL A 122 9.29 2.96 12.56
CA VAL A 122 10.66 3.17 12.04
C VAL A 122 10.76 4.49 11.28
N ARG A 123 9.86 4.75 10.32
CA ARG A 123 9.80 6.01 9.58
C ARG A 123 9.72 7.23 10.52
N ASN A 124 8.87 7.16 11.54
CA ASN A 124 8.68 8.25 12.48
C ASN A 124 9.95 8.49 13.34
N ASP A 125 10.64 7.44 13.77
CA ASP A 125 11.92 7.58 14.47
C ASP A 125 12.93 8.34 13.59
N PHE A 126 13.07 7.94 12.32
CA PHE A 126 13.93 8.64 11.34
C PHE A 126 13.48 10.07 11.00
N GLY A 127 12.18 10.37 11.10
CA GLY A 127 11.61 11.67 10.77
C GLY A 127 11.66 12.70 11.92
N HIS A 128 11.69 12.24 13.16
CA HIS A 128 11.61 13.12 14.35
C HIS A 128 12.94 13.27 15.10
N VAL A 129 13.92 12.38 14.88
CA VAL A 129 15.24 12.53 15.48
C VAL A 129 16.08 13.53 14.66
N ALA A 130 16.54 14.60 15.30
CA ALA A 130 17.36 15.63 14.66
C ALA A 130 18.84 15.21 14.48
N GLY A 131 19.33 14.26 15.29
CA GLY A 131 20.72 13.79 15.26
C GLY A 131 20.98 12.60 14.33
N PRO A 132 22.22 12.06 14.33
CA PRO A 132 22.55 10.81 13.66
C PRO A 132 21.66 9.66 14.13
N ILE A 133 21.20 8.84 13.19
CA ILE A 133 20.32 7.69 13.43
C ILE A 133 20.51 6.69 12.28
N SER A 134 20.49 5.40 12.58
CA SER A 134 20.70 4.32 11.62
C SER A 134 19.81 3.10 11.90
N PHE A 135 19.82 2.11 11.01
CA PHE A 135 19.07 0.87 11.22
C PHE A 135 19.63 -0.02 12.34
N GLU A 136 20.85 0.26 12.78
CA GLU A 136 21.63 -0.46 13.77
C GLU A 136 21.28 -0.01 15.19
N ASP A 137 20.63 1.15 15.32
CA ASP A 137 20.10 1.61 16.60
C ASP A 137 19.19 0.53 17.22
N PRO A 138 19.39 0.16 18.50
CA PRO A 138 18.77 -1.02 19.09
C PRO A 138 17.25 -1.10 18.90
N ALA A 139 16.55 0.03 19.09
CA ALA A 139 15.11 0.12 18.94
C ALA A 139 14.65 -0.07 17.49
N ILE A 140 15.36 0.49 16.51
CA ILE A 140 15.03 0.36 15.09
C ILE A 140 15.32 -1.07 14.64
N SER A 141 16.52 -1.58 14.96
CA SER A 141 16.94 -2.95 14.66
C SER A 141 15.95 -3.99 15.18
N GLN A 142 15.46 -3.83 16.41
CA GLN A 142 14.46 -4.72 16.99
C GLN A 142 13.14 -4.72 16.21
N ARG A 143 12.66 -3.55 15.79
CA ARG A 143 11.44 -3.44 14.97
C ARG A 143 11.64 -4.08 13.60
N CYS A 144 12.80 -3.88 12.96
CA CYS A 144 13.14 -4.51 11.69
C CYS A 144 13.20 -6.04 11.80
N LYS A 145 13.76 -6.57 12.88
CA LYS A 145 13.81 -8.02 13.15
C LYS A 145 12.43 -8.63 13.37
N ALA A 146 11.47 -7.84 13.86
CA ALA A 146 10.10 -8.28 14.07
C ALA A 146 9.26 -8.31 12.78
N LEU A 147 9.76 -7.81 11.64
CA LEU A 147 9.01 -7.81 10.37
C LEU A 147 8.88 -9.23 9.81
N SER A 148 7.64 -9.66 9.59
CA SER A 148 7.31 -10.99 9.06
C SER A 148 7.44 -11.09 7.54
N PHE A 149 7.18 -10.01 6.82
CA PHE A 149 7.26 -9.93 5.35
C PHE A 149 8.70 -9.97 4.84
N ALA A 150 9.71 -9.84 5.70
CA ALA A 150 11.10 -10.11 5.36
C ALA A 150 11.38 -11.62 5.15
N GLY A 151 10.51 -12.51 5.65
CA GLY A 151 10.73 -13.95 5.68
C GLY A 151 11.73 -14.38 6.77
N LYS A 152 11.87 -15.70 6.95
CA LYS A 152 12.75 -16.33 7.95
C LYS A 152 14.18 -16.46 7.42
N SER A 153 14.83 -15.36 7.04
CA SER A 153 16.28 -15.40 6.77
C SER A 153 17.05 -15.03 8.03
N VAL A 154 17.97 -15.89 8.44
CA VAL A 154 18.70 -15.83 9.72
C VAL A 154 19.85 -14.80 9.68
N GLU A 155 20.35 -14.46 8.48
CA GLU A 155 21.60 -13.72 8.28
C GLU A 155 21.41 -12.25 7.87
N MET A 156 20.19 -11.72 7.82
CA MET A 156 19.97 -10.36 7.30
C MET A 156 20.15 -9.29 8.37
N ASP A 157 20.94 -8.26 8.05
CA ASP A 157 21.00 -7.02 8.84
C ASP A 157 19.62 -6.30 8.88
N ALA A 158 19.50 -5.32 9.77
CA ALA A 158 18.23 -4.63 10.02
C ALA A 158 17.73 -3.87 8.78
N ARG A 159 18.64 -3.23 8.04
CA ARG A 159 18.32 -2.47 6.83
C ARG A 159 17.85 -3.37 5.70
N ALA A 160 18.52 -4.50 5.48
CA ALA A 160 18.15 -5.50 4.50
C ALA A 160 16.79 -6.11 4.82
N LYS A 161 16.53 -6.44 6.10
CA LYS A 161 15.21 -6.92 6.54
C LYS A 161 14.12 -5.88 6.30
N PHE A 162 14.37 -4.61 6.63
CA PHE A 162 13.45 -3.51 6.37
C PHE A 162 13.11 -3.43 4.87
N LYS A 163 14.12 -3.33 4.00
CA LYS A 163 13.90 -3.23 2.55
C LYS A 163 13.12 -4.43 2.01
N ARG A 164 13.45 -5.65 2.45
CA ARG A 164 12.75 -6.86 2.01
C ARG A 164 11.30 -6.89 2.47
N ALA A 165 11.02 -6.51 3.71
CA ALA A 165 9.65 -6.39 4.21
C ALA A 165 8.84 -5.34 3.43
N VAL A 166 9.43 -4.19 3.12
CA VAL A 166 8.81 -3.16 2.28
C VAL A 166 8.45 -3.74 0.90
N MET A 167 9.36 -4.48 0.25
CA MET A 167 9.06 -5.12 -1.03
C MET A 167 7.92 -6.14 -0.93
N GLY A 168 7.90 -6.96 0.11
CA GLY A 168 6.83 -7.92 0.35
C GLY A 168 5.48 -7.24 0.57
N LEU A 169 5.45 -6.14 1.34
CA LEU A 169 4.23 -5.37 1.57
C LEU A 169 3.75 -4.65 0.31
N LEU A 170 4.66 -4.10 -0.51
CA LEU A 170 4.31 -3.49 -1.79
C LEU A 170 3.68 -4.52 -2.73
N ALA A 171 4.24 -5.73 -2.80
CA ALA A 171 3.64 -6.81 -3.57
C ALA A 171 2.24 -7.17 -3.04
N HIS A 172 2.07 -7.30 -1.71
CA HIS A 172 0.78 -7.60 -1.10
C HIS A 172 -0.28 -6.53 -1.34
N ILE A 173 0.06 -5.25 -1.12
CA ILE A 173 -0.83 -4.10 -1.37
C ILE A 173 -1.14 -3.99 -2.86
N GLY A 174 -0.14 -4.20 -3.72
CA GLY A 174 -0.29 -4.22 -5.17
C GLY A 174 -1.30 -5.28 -5.62
N THR A 175 -1.12 -6.53 -5.18
CA THR A 175 -2.07 -7.62 -5.46
C THR A 175 -3.46 -7.28 -4.93
N ALA A 176 -3.59 -6.80 -3.69
CA ALA A 176 -4.87 -6.37 -3.14
C ALA A 176 -5.51 -5.26 -3.99
N THR A 177 -4.71 -4.34 -4.54
CA THR A 177 -5.19 -3.24 -5.39
C THR A 177 -5.76 -3.79 -6.70
N VAL A 178 -5.06 -4.68 -7.41
CA VAL A 178 -5.55 -5.18 -8.70
C VAL A 178 -6.70 -6.19 -8.57
N THR A 179 -6.79 -6.88 -7.43
CA THR A 179 -7.83 -7.90 -7.19
C THR A 179 -9.06 -7.38 -6.46
N THR A 180 -9.01 -6.17 -5.88
CA THR A 180 -10.14 -5.65 -5.13
C THR A 180 -11.29 -5.24 -6.05
N VAL A 181 -12.51 -5.47 -5.58
CA VAL A 181 -13.74 -4.98 -6.21
C VAL A 181 -14.13 -3.64 -5.57
N ARG A 182 -14.58 -2.67 -6.36
CA ARG A 182 -15.08 -1.39 -5.85
C ARG A 182 -16.41 -1.60 -5.09
N LEU A 183 -16.58 -0.92 -3.95
CA LEU A 183 -17.85 -0.87 -3.24
C LEU A 183 -18.85 -0.02 -4.03
N GLU A 184 -20.08 -0.50 -4.11
CA GLU A 184 -21.17 0.19 -4.79
C GLU A 184 -21.84 1.21 -3.85
N LYS A 185 -22.40 2.26 -4.45
CA LYS A 185 -23.26 3.20 -3.71
C LYS A 185 -24.53 2.47 -3.33
N ALA A 186 -24.97 2.64 -2.09
CA ALA A 186 -26.35 2.29 -1.74
C ALA A 186 -27.31 3.10 -2.62
N LEU A 187 -28.38 2.46 -3.08
CA LEU A 187 -29.42 3.13 -3.86
C LEU A 187 -30.23 4.05 -2.95
N ASP A 188 -30.59 5.22 -3.47
CA ASP A 188 -31.56 6.07 -2.79
C ASP A 188 -32.88 5.30 -2.67
N PRO A 189 -33.50 5.26 -1.48
CA PRO A 189 -34.78 4.60 -1.33
C PRO A 189 -35.82 5.32 -2.19
N GLN A 190 -36.53 4.57 -3.03
CA GLN A 190 -37.66 5.10 -3.80
C GLN A 190 -38.87 5.22 -2.87
N ILE A 191 -38.99 6.37 -2.20
CA ILE A 191 -40.13 6.70 -1.35
C ILE A 191 -41.15 7.48 -2.19
N PRO A 192 -42.32 6.90 -2.55
CA PRO A 192 -43.41 7.63 -3.18
C PRO A 192 -43.74 8.92 -2.42
N LYS A 193 -43.83 10.04 -3.14
CA LYS A 193 -44.09 11.38 -2.56
C LYS A 193 -45.50 11.51 -1.95
N ASP A 194 -46.40 10.64 -2.37
CA ASP A 194 -47.81 10.57 -2.04
C ASP A 194 -48.18 9.31 -1.22
N MET A 195 -47.18 8.63 -0.64
CA MET A 195 -47.42 7.44 0.17
C MET A 195 -48.35 7.75 1.35
N SER A 196 -49.50 7.07 1.38
CA SER A 196 -50.41 7.11 2.50
C SER A 196 -49.81 6.42 3.73
N ARG A 197 -50.30 6.80 4.92
CA ARG A 197 -49.91 6.14 6.17
C ARG A 197 -50.17 4.62 6.14
N SER A 198 -51.20 4.18 5.42
CA SER A 198 -51.52 2.76 5.27
C SER A 198 -50.44 2.03 4.46
N GLU A 199 -49.99 2.60 3.35
CA GLU A 199 -48.95 2.02 2.50
C GLU A 199 -47.60 1.98 3.23
N ALA A 200 -47.28 3.00 4.03
CA ALA A 200 -46.08 3.01 4.85
C ALA A 200 -46.10 1.89 5.92
N MET A 201 -47.25 1.66 6.56
CA MET A 201 -47.41 0.58 7.55
C MET A 201 -47.33 -0.81 6.90
N ASP A 202 -47.86 -0.97 5.69
CA ASP A 202 -47.75 -2.22 4.92
C ASP A 202 -46.30 -2.52 4.51
N LEU A 203 -45.56 -1.50 4.06
CA LEU A 203 -44.11 -1.60 3.80
C LEU A 203 -43.31 -2.00 5.03
N LEU A 204 -43.58 -1.38 6.18
CA LEU A 204 -42.94 -1.73 7.45
C LEU A 204 -43.24 -3.17 7.87
N ARG A 205 -44.48 -3.62 7.67
CA ARG A 205 -44.88 -5.00 7.93
C ARG A 205 -44.11 -5.98 7.04
N LYS A 206 -44.09 -5.74 5.73
CA LYS A 206 -43.35 -6.57 4.75
C LYS A 206 -41.86 -6.62 5.05
N PHE A 207 -41.27 -5.50 5.48
CA PHE A 207 -39.88 -5.48 5.94
C PHE A 207 -39.69 -6.38 7.17
N ALA A 208 -40.55 -6.24 8.18
CA ALA A 208 -40.47 -7.01 9.42
C ALA A 208 -40.71 -8.51 9.20
N GLU A 209 -41.50 -8.87 8.20
CA GLU A 209 -41.76 -10.26 7.78
C GLU A 209 -40.66 -10.82 6.85
N GLY A 210 -39.67 -9.99 6.46
CA GLY A 210 -38.56 -10.41 5.60
C GLY A 210 -38.92 -10.56 4.12
N GLU A 211 -40.06 -10.01 3.70
CA GLU A 211 -40.57 -10.07 2.33
C GLU A 211 -39.89 -9.04 1.40
N MET A 212 -39.07 -8.15 1.94
CA MET A 212 -38.22 -7.24 1.17
C MET A 212 -36.76 -7.70 1.21
N ALA A 213 -36.17 -7.94 0.04
CA ALA A 213 -34.75 -8.21 -0.08
C ALA A 213 -33.93 -7.00 0.42
N PRO A 214 -32.82 -7.20 1.13
CA PRO A 214 -31.89 -6.12 1.41
C PRO A 214 -31.34 -5.61 0.08
N SER A 215 -31.59 -4.32 -0.19
CA SER A 215 -31.02 -3.56 -1.31
C SER A 215 -29.50 -3.53 -1.26
#